data_AF-A0A1V5STD4-F1
#
_entry.id   AF-A0A1V5STD4-F1
#
_cell.length_a   1.000
_cell.length_b   1.000
_cell.length_c   1.000
_cell.angle_alpha   90.00
_cell.angle_beta   90.00
_cell.angle_gamma   90.00
#
_symmetry.space_group_name_H-M   'P 1'
#
loop_
_entity.id
_entity.type
_entity.pdbx_description
1 polymer ?
#
loop_
_entity_poly.entity_id
_entity_poly.type
_entity_poly.pdbx_seq_one_letter_code
_entity_poly.pdbx_strand_id
1 'polypeptide(L)'
;MALIFPQSERFEPMVFTTPAPENSKETSDAIILELYRAVKGNDGIGYIFKVETKGYGGQIILLIAISTLDQKMVGMKILEHQETAGLGSEITSPHFLDQFQEKSLKDPFIINQDIQGLSGATISSKAVIRACQAVLNSLGEEMNQ
;
A
#
# COMPACT_ATOMS: atom_id res chain seq x y z
N MET A 1 1.34 -20.14 0.32
CA MET A 1 1.13 -18.90 -0.45
C MET A 1 0.01 -18.15 0.23
N ALA A 2 0.32 -17.20 1.11
CA ALA A 2 -0.71 -16.42 1.79
C ALA A 2 -1.37 -15.48 0.79
N LEU A 3 -2.70 -15.51 0.71
CA LEU A 3 -3.46 -14.57 -0.11
C LEU A 3 -3.40 -13.20 0.55
N ILE A 4 -3.03 -12.18 -0.22
CA ILE A 4 -3.03 -10.79 0.26
C ILE A 4 -4.46 -10.29 0.58
N PHE A 5 -5.47 -10.98 0.04
CA PHE A 5 -6.89 -10.75 0.33
C PHE A 5 -7.59 -12.11 0.51
N PRO A 6 -7.58 -12.70 1.71
CA PRO A 6 -8.04 -14.08 1.95
C PRO A 6 -9.51 -14.32 1.63
N GLN A 7 -10.35 -13.29 1.72
CA GLN A 7 -11.80 -13.40 1.50
C GLN A 7 -12.20 -13.30 0.02
N SER A 8 -11.26 -12.96 -0.87
CA SER A 8 -11.53 -12.82 -2.30
C SER A 8 -11.38 -14.14 -3.04
N GLU A 9 -12.20 -14.33 -4.07
CA GLU A 9 -12.17 -15.50 -4.95
C GLU A 9 -11.41 -15.22 -6.25
N ARG A 10 -11.46 -13.97 -6.73
CA ARG A 10 -10.78 -13.50 -7.95
C ARG A 10 -10.37 -12.03 -7.86
N PHE A 11 -9.41 -11.65 -8.71
CA PHE A 11 -8.98 -10.28 -8.90
C PHE A 11 -9.22 -9.84 -10.34
N GLU A 12 -9.91 -8.73 -10.52
CA GLU A 12 -10.23 -8.17 -11.84
C GLU A 12 -9.40 -6.89 -12.05
N PRO A 13 -8.57 -6.81 -13.09
CA PRO A 13 -7.79 -5.59 -13.35
C PRO A 13 -8.73 -4.43 -13.66
N MET A 14 -8.47 -3.28 -13.05
CA MET A 14 -9.19 -2.05 -13.32
C MET A 14 -8.34 -1.17 -14.23
N VAL A 15 -9.02 -0.47 -15.15
CA VAL A 15 -8.36 0.51 -16.01
C VAL A 15 -8.07 1.73 -15.16
N PHE A 16 -6.87 1.78 -14.61
CA PHE A 16 -6.34 2.97 -13.95
C PHE A 16 -5.57 3.79 -14.98
N THR A 17 -6.17 4.89 -15.46
CA THR A 17 -5.41 5.87 -16.21
C THR A 17 -4.58 6.64 -15.20
N THR A 18 -3.31 6.29 -15.03
CA THR A 18 -2.37 7.18 -14.36
C THR A 18 -2.47 8.53 -15.08
N PRO A 19 -2.79 9.64 -14.38
CA PRO A 19 -2.66 10.94 -15.03
C PRO A 19 -1.22 11.02 -15.52
N ALA A 20 -1.05 11.31 -16.82
CA ALA A 20 0.27 11.60 -17.37
C ALA A 20 0.94 12.64 -16.45
N PRO A 21 2.26 12.56 -16.21
CA PRO A 21 2.95 13.33 -15.18
C PRO A 21 3.01 14.85 -15.45
N GLU A 22 2.14 15.41 -16.29
CA GLU A 22 2.31 16.75 -16.83
C GLU A 22 1.77 17.90 -15.97
N ASN A 23 1.05 17.70 -14.86
CA ASN A 23 0.59 18.85 -14.05
C ASN A 23 0.21 18.64 -12.57
N SER A 24 0.65 17.57 -11.89
CA SER A 24 0.52 17.51 -10.43
C SER A 24 1.72 18.21 -9.76
N LYS A 25 1.57 19.51 -9.47
CA LYS A 25 2.32 20.08 -8.33
C LYS A 25 1.97 19.21 -7.11
N GLU A 26 3.00 18.82 -6.35
CA GLU A 26 2.96 18.12 -5.04
C GLU A 26 3.42 16.65 -5.03
N THR A 27 4.73 16.48 -4.83
CA THR A 27 5.31 15.74 -3.69
C THR A 27 4.62 14.44 -3.24
N SER A 28 4.48 13.44 -4.10
CA SER A 28 4.27 12.06 -3.64
C SER A 28 5.35 11.17 -4.22
N ASP A 29 6.32 10.78 -3.39
CA ASP A 29 7.33 9.74 -3.68
C ASP A 29 6.68 8.34 -3.85
N ALA A 30 5.39 8.25 -4.21
CA ALA A 30 4.61 7.03 -4.39
C ALA A 30 3.66 7.14 -5.59
N ILE A 31 3.65 6.13 -6.46
CA ILE A 31 2.91 6.07 -7.72
C ILE A 31 2.12 4.77 -7.77
N ILE A 32 0.82 4.83 -8.07
CA ILE A 32 0.00 3.63 -8.28
C ILE A 32 0.24 3.13 -9.70
N LEU A 33 0.75 1.91 -9.84
CA LEU A 33 1.07 1.26 -11.11
C LEU A 33 -0.12 0.46 -11.66
N GLU A 34 -0.77 -0.32 -10.79
CA GLU A 34 -1.85 -1.22 -11.17
C GLU A 34 -2.92 -1.24 -10.07
N LEU A 35 -4.18 -1.34 -10.48
CA LEU A 35 -5.33 -1.48 -9.58
C LEU A 35 -6.11 -2.74 -9.96
N TYR A 36 -6.46 -3.52 -8.95
CA TYR A 36 -7.30 -4.70 -9.10
C TYR A 36 -8.48 -4.61 -8.15
N ARG A 37 -9.66 -4.99 -8.63
CA ARG A 37 -10.84 -5.21 -7.80
C ARG A 37 -10.80 -6.60 -7.21
N ALA A 38 -10.94 -6.73 -5.89
CA ALA A 38 -11.12 -7.99 -5.20
C ALA A 38 -12.60 -8.37 -5.21
N VAL A 39 -12.94 -9.55 -5.75
CA VAL A 39 -14.32 -9.99 -5.94
C VAL A 39 -14.55 -11.32 -5.22
N LYS A 40 -15.72 -11.44 -4.57
CA LYS A 40 -16.24 -12.69 -3.99
C LYS A 40 -17.64 -12.94 -4.57
N GLY A 41 -17.83 -14.04 -5.29
CA GLY A 41 -19.02 -14.22 -6.11
C GLY A 41 -19.15 -13.13 -7.17
N ASN A 42 -20.21 -12.32 -7.08
CA ASN A 42 -20.44 -11.16 -7.95
C ASN A 42 -20.17 -9.80 -7.27
N ASP A 43 -19.80 -9.82 -5.99
CA ASP A 43 -19.64 -8.61 -5.18
C ASP A 43 -18.17 -8.17 -5.16
N GLY A 44 -17.93 -6.89 -5.42
CA GLY A 44 -16.63 -6.27 -5.18
C GLY A 44 -16.46 -6.00 -3.69
N ILE A 45 -15.54 -6.71 -3.05
CA ILE A 45 -15.34 -6.67 -1.60
C ILE A 45 -14.12 -5.83 -1.20
N GLY A 46 -13.37 -5.32 -2.18
CA GLY A 46 -12.21 -4.49 -1.92
C GLY A 46 -11.34 -4.26 -3.15
N TYR A 47 -10.15 -3.75 -2.92
CA TYR A 47 -9.19 -3.39 -3.95
C TYR A 47 -7.77 -3.81 -3.58
N ILE A 48 -6.94 -4.05 -4.58
CA ILE A 48 -5.51 -4.28 -4.46
C ILE A 48 -4.79 -3.26 -5.34
N PHE A 49 -3.90 -2.50 -4.73
CA PHE A 49 -3.07 -1.50 -5.37
C PHE A 49 -1.65 -2.03 -5.45
N LYS A 50 -1.06 -1.96 -6.64
CA LYS A 50 0.38 -2.07 -6.81
C LYS A 50 0.96 -0.68 -6.84
N VAL A 51 1.84 -0.40 -5.90
CA VAL A 51 2.41 0.93 -5.70
C VAL A 51 3.93 0.83 -5.84
N GLU A 52 4.51 1.80 -6.52
CA GLU A 52 5.94 2.07 -6.50
C GLU A 52 6.21 3.24 -5.57
N THR A 53 7.21 3.15 -4.70
CA THR A 53 7.63 4.27 -3.85
C THR A 53 9.14 4.33 -3.71
N LYS A 54 9.67 5.53 -3.41
CA LYS A 54 11.12 5.72 -3.21
C LYS A 54 11.54 5.49 -1.75
N GLY A 55 12.32 4.42 -1.55
CA GLY A 55 13.04 4.07 -0.33
C GLY A 55 14.42 4.73 -0.20
N TYR A 56 15.26 4.19 0.69
CA TYR A 56 16.64 4.66 0.88
C TYR A 56 17.59 4.14 -0.20
N GLY A 57 17.54 2.84 -0.47
CA GLY A 57 18.38 2.14 -1.43
C GLY A 57 17.85 2.19 -2.86
N GLY A 58 16.60 2.57 -3.06
CA GLY A 58 16.02 2.72 -4.40
C GLY A 58 14.50 2.64 -4.39
N GLN A 59 13.93 2.18 -5.49
CA GLN A 59 12.50 1.94 -5.61
C GLN A 59 12.09 0.73 -4.76
N ILE A 60 10.90 0.82 -4.17
CA ILE A 60 10.19 -0.24 -3.47
C ILE A 60 8.87 -0.44 -4.19
N ILE A 61 8.61 -1.65 -4.66
CA ILE A 61 7.33 -2.02 -5.24
C ILE A 61 6.59 -2.88 -4.23
N LEU A 62 5.36 -2.52 -3.92
CA LEU A 62 4.53 -3.21 -2.94
C LEU A 62 3.08 -3.31 -3.38
N LEU A 63 2.41 -4.35 -2.88
CA LEU A 63 0.98 -4.54 -2.98
C LEU A 63 0.33 -4.13 -1.66
N ILE A 64 -0.79 -3.41 -1.77
CA ILE A 64 -1.62 -2.99 -0.65
C ILE A 64 -3.05 -3.42 -0.96
N ALA A 65 -3.64 -4.22 -0.06
CA ALA A 65 -5.00 -4.72 -0.18
C ALA A 65 -5.89 -4.05 0.87
N ILE A 66 -7.06 -3.58 0.44
CA ILE A 66 -8.01 -2.88 1.31
C ILE A 66 -9.43 -3.45 1.12
N SER A 67 -10.12 -3.69 2.24
CA SER A 67 -11.52 -4.13 2.26
C SER A 67 -12.43 -2.91 2.27
N THR A 68 -13.33 -2.82 1.29
CA THR A 68 -14.38 -1.79 1.26
C THR A 68 -15.53 -2.12 2.20
N LEU A 69 -15.69 -3.40 2.56
CA LEU A 69 -16.70 -3.85 3.52
C LEU A 69 -16.36 -3.38 4.94
N ASP A 70 -15.11 -3.55 5.34
CA ASP A 70 -14.64 -3.26 6.70
C ASP A 70 -14.01 -1.87 6.82
N GLN A 71 -13.75 -1.20 5.69
CA GLN A 71 -12.98 0.05 5.62
C GLN A 71 -11.62 -0.07 6.31
N LYS A 72 -10.88 -1.12 5.95
CA LYS A 72 -9.57 -1.45 6.52
C LYS A 72 -8.56 -1.89 5.47
N MET A 73 -7.28 -1.78 5.82
CA MET A 73 -6.21 -2.45 5.09
C MET A 73 -6.10 -3.90 5.54
N VAL A 74 -6.35 -4.84 4.63
CA VAL A 74 -6.42 -6.29 4.94
C VAL A 74 -5.14 -7.05 4.58
N GLY A 75 -4.22 -6.42 3.86
CA GLY A 75 -2.97 -7.05 3.51
C GLY A 75 -1.96 -6.09 2.90
N MET A 76 -0.69 -6.40 3.09
CA MET A 76 0.42 -5.70 2.47
C MET A 76 1.53 -6.70 2.14
N LYS A 77 2.17 -6.50 0.99
CA LYS A 77 3.31 -7.32 0.58
C LYS A 77 4.31 -6.51 -0.23
N ILE A 78 5.57 -6.51 0.18
CA ILE A 78 6.67 -6.00 -0.64
C ILE A 78 6.97 -7.01 -1.75
N LEU A 79 6.99 -6.54 -3.00
CA LEU A 79 7.35 -7.33 -4.18
C LEU A 79 8.84 -7.19 -4.50
N GLU A 80 9.33 -5.96 -4.52
CA GLU A 80 10.71 -5.62 -4.90
C GLU A 80 11.23 -4.48 -4.02
N HIS A 81 12.50 -4.52 -3.65
CA HIS A 81 13.20 -3.43 -2.97
C HIS A 81 14.71 -3.53 -3.17
N GLN A 82 15.40 -2.41 -2.98
CA GLN A 82 16.88 -2.34 -3.01
C GLN A 82 17.48 -1.83 -1.69
N GLU A 83 16.69 -1.91 -0.61
CA GLU A 83 17.12 -1.45 0.71
C GLU A 83 18.29 -2.27 1.31
N THR A 84 19.10 -1.60 2.14
CA THR A 84 20.25 -2.20 2.82
C THR A 84 19.85 -3.39 3.69
N ALA A 85 20.52 -4.53 3.49
CA ALA A 85 20.30 -5.75 4.27
C ALA A 85 20.55 -5.53 5.77
N GLY A 86 19.63 -6.03 6.61
CA GLY A 86 19.71 -5.91 8.08
C GLY A 86 19.30 -4.55 8.64
N LEU A 87 18.93 -3.59 7.79
CA LEU A 87 18.34 -2.31 8.19
C LEU A 87 17.03 -2.08 7.45
N GLY A 88 17.09 -1.57 6.22
CA GLY A 88 15.92 -1.23 5.44
C GLY A 88 15.22 -2.45 4.82
N SER A 89 15.91 -3.58 4.67
CA SER A 89 15.27 -4.84 4.23
C SER A 89 14.20 -5.33 5.20
N GLU A 90 14.24 -4.90 6.46
CA GLU A 90 13.24 -5.29 7.47
C GLU A 90 11.83 -4.77 7.16
N ILE A 91 11.65 -3.93 6.14
CA ILE A 91 10.33 -3.59 5.60
C ILE A 91 9.56 -4.81 5.09
N THR A 92 10.23 -5.93 4.78
CA THR A 92 9.59 -7.18 4.38
C THR A 92 9.20 -8.06 5.57
N SER A 93 9.58 -7.68 6.79
CA SER A 93 9.33 -8.50 7.98
C SER A 93 7.85 -8.49 8.38
N PRO A 94 7.30 -9.61 8.86
CA PRO A 94 5.94 -9.64 9.40
C PRO A 94 5.76 -8.64 10.55
N HIS A 95 6.76 -8.50 11.43
CA HIS A 95 6.72 -7.53 12.53
C HIS A 95 6.46 -6.08 12.05
N PHE A 96 6.97 -5.69 10.88
CA PHE A 96 6.69 -4.38 10.31
C PHE A 96 5.36 -4.37 9.54
N LEU A 97 5.14 -5.34 8.65
CA LEU A 97 3.99 -5.37 7.75
C LEU A 97 2.65 -5.63 8.45
N ASP A 98 2.66 -6.44 9.51
CA ASP A 98 1.45 -6.80 10.27
C ASP A 98 0.88 -5.59 11.04
N GLN A 99 1.69 -4.56 11.29
CA GLN A 99 1.20 -3.29 11.88
C GLN A 99 0.22 -2.56 10.97
N PHE A 100 0.24 -2.84 9.67
CA PHE A 100 -0.66 -2.25 8.68
C PHE A 100 -1.90 -3.11 8.45
N GLN A 101 -1.84 -4.40 8.78
CA GLN A 101 -3.01 -5.29 8.69
C GLN A 101 -4.06 -4.87 9.71
N GLU A 102 -5.32 -4.93 9.31
CA GLU A 102 -6.51 -4.54 10.10
C GLU A 102 -6.59 -3.06 10.51
N LYS A 103 -5.63 -2.21 10.11
CA LYS A 103 -5.73 -0.77 10.34
C LYS A 103 -6.90 -0.17 9.58
N SER A 104 -7.60 0.73 10.25
CA SER A 104 -8.69 1.49 9.63
C SER A 104 -8.12 2.42 8.56
N LEU A 105 -8.85 2.59 7.45
CA LEU A 105 -8.48 3.56 6.41
C LEU A 105 -8.49 5.02 6.92
N LYS A 106 -9.07 5.26 8.11
CA LYS A 106 -9.11 6.57 8.77
C LYS A 106 -8.01 6.76 9.82
N ASP A 107 -7.19 5.74 10.06
CA ASP A 107 -6.06 5.87 10.97
C ASP A 107 -5.00 6.83 10.42
N PRO A 108 -4.14 7.42 11.26
CA PRO A 108 -3.20 8.44 10.82
C PRO A 108 -1.99 7.91 10.02
N PHE A 109 -1.58 6.64 10.21
CA PHE A 109 -0.37 6.06 9.60
C PHE A 109 0.88 6.90 9.85
N ILE A 110 1.16 7.23 11.11
CA ILE A 110 2.27 8.08 11.57
C ILE A 110 3.25 7.27 12.43
N ILE A 111 4.54 7.43 12.12
CA ILE A 111 5.63 6.82 12.90
C ILE A 111 5.62 7.35 14.34
N ASN A 112 5.77 6.46 15.31
CA ASN A 112 5.74 6.72 16.75
C ASN A 112 4.37 7.18 17.29
N GLN A 113 3.31 7.11 16.48
CA GLN A 113 1.94 7.29 16.94
C GLN A 113 1.19 5.96 16.87
N ASP A 114 1.04 5.43 15.66
CA ASP A 114 0.31 4.19 15.39
C ASP A 114 1.10 3.19 14.54
N ILE A 115 2.27 3.59 14.03
CA ILE A 115 3.23 2.70 13.36
C ILE A 115 4.59 2.80 14.05
N GLN A 116 5.17 1.66 14.40
CA GLN A 116 6.55 1.55 14.85
C GLN A 116 7.49 1.50 13.64
N GLY A 117 8.27 2.57 13.47
CA GLY A 117 9.32 2.60 12.45
C GLY A 117 10.48 1.65 12.77
N LEU A 118 11.19 1.23 11.73
CA LEU A 118 12.37 0.38 11.84
C LEU A 118 13.58 1.22 12.26
N SER A 119 14.27 0.78 13.32
CA SER A 119 15.47 1.46 13.82
C SER A 119 16.58 1.45 12.76
N GLY A 120 17.18 2.62 12.50
CA GLY A 120 18.20 2.77 11.46
C GLY A 120 17.68 2.75 10.02
N ALA A 121 16.36 2.61 9.81
CA ALA A 121 15.71 2.53 8.49
C ALA A 121 14.49 3.47 8.39
N THR A 122 14.62 4.70 8.88
CA THR A 122 13.55 5.70 8.90
C THR A 122 13.05 6.05 7.50
N ILE A 123 13.94 6.14 6.51
CA ILE A 123 13.56 6.52 5.14
C ILE A 123 12.76 5.38 4.48
N SER A 124 13.20 4.13 4.62
CA SER A 124 12.50 2.92 4.17
C SER A 124 11.12 2.80 4.82
N SER A 125 11.04 3.02 6.14
CA SER A 125 9.79 2.97 6.89
C SER A 125 8.80 4.03 6.39
N LYS A 126 9.29 5.26 6.17
CA LYS A 126 8.47 6.35 5.62
C LYS A 126 8.02 6.07 4.19
N ALA A 127 8.81 5.38 3.37
CA ALA A 127 8.43 5.03 2.01
C ALA A 127 7.19 4.13 1.99
N VAL A 128 7.16 3.08 2.81
CA VAL A 128 5.98 2.20 2.93
C VAL A 128 4.75 2.99 3.40
N ILE A 129 4.90 3.88 4.38
CA ILE A 129 3.81 4.74 4.85
C ILE A 129 3.29 5.67 3.75
N ARG A 130 4.18 6.27 2.95
CA ARG A 130 3.77 7.11 1.81
C ARG A 130 2.96 6.33 0.79
N ALA A 131 3.34 5.07 0.52
CA ALA A 131 2.57 4.20 -0.35
C ALA A 131 1.16 3.94 0.20
N CYS A 132 1.01 3.72 1.51
CA CYS A 132 -0.31 3.62 2.14
C CYS A 132 -1.12 4.90 1.96
N GLN A 133 -0.51 6.06 2.23
CA GLN A 133 -1.18 7.36 2.10
C GLN A 133 -1.62 7.63 0.65
N ALA A 134 -0.81 7.29 -0.34
CA ALA A 134 -1.17 7.40 -1.75
C ALA A 134 -2.41 6.57 -2.10
N VAL A 135 -2.49 5.34 -1.58
CA VAL A 135 -3.67 4.47 -1.75
C VAL A 135 -4.90 5.07 -1.07
N LEU A 136 -4.77 5.56 0.16
CA LEU A 136 -5.89 6.20 0.89
C LEU A 136 -6.43 7.42 0.14
N ASN A 137 -5.54 8.24 -0.42
CA ASN A 137 -5.93 9.40 -1.22
C ASN A 137 -6.67 8.98 -2.48
N SER A 138 -6.15 7.99 -3.22
CA SER A 138 -6.79 7.47 -4.44
C SER A 138 -8.16 6.85 -4.17
N LEU A 139 -8.34 6.19 -3.02
CA LEU A 139 -9.64 5.67 -2.61
C LEU A 139 -10.67 6.75 -2.31
N GLY A 140 -10.24 7.84 -1.68
CA GLY A 140 -11.10 9.00 -1.44
C GLY A 140 -11.61 9.63 -2.73
N GLU A 141 -10.82 9.59 -3.80
CA GLU A 141 -11.21 10.05 -5.14
C GLU A 141 -12.21 9.11 -5.82
N GLU A 142 -12.02 7.78 -5.72
CA GLU A 142 -12.95 6.80 -6.28
C GLU A 142 -14.30 6.76 -5.55
N MET A 143 -14.32 6.99 -4.23
CA MET A 143 -15.56 6.99 -3.45
C MET A 143 -16.43 8.25 -3.67
N ASN A 144 -15.87 9.32 -4.24
CA ASN A 144 -16.55 10.58 -4.49
C ASN A 144 -16.98 10.79 -5.95
N GLN A 145 -16.73 9.82 -6.84
CA GLN A 145 -17.20 9.80 -8.24
C GLN A 145 -18.42 8.88 -8.39
#